data_AF-A0A3B3VBA5-F1
#
_entry.id   AF-A0A3B3VBA5-F1
#
_cell.length_a   1.000
_cell.length_b   1.000
_cell.length_c   1.000
_cell.angle_alpha   90.00
_cell.angle_beta   90.00
_cell.angle_gamma   90.00
#
_symmetry.space_group_name_H-M   'P 1'
#
loop_
_entity.id
_entity.type
_entity.pdbx_description
1 polymer ?
#
loop_
_entity_poly.entity_id
_entity_poly.type
_entity_poly.pdbx_seq_one_letter_code
_entity_poly.pdbx_strand_id
1 'polypeptide(L)'
;MKVAAILLLCMALFHQGHSNSCQGRCGYGIDTSYSCQCNTACERYNDCCSDYYTLCKEAALSCNGRCGESYNSQNPCHCNSLCSQYNNCCSDYSTLCNAGDSGATITDAEIKSLSETLFALDTNKASASELILDPQALVADSQTSSKSDLSSRPLYKFVDENALFTRPTYAALLNLFDNYKRITGQAESFTSQQLTEQETFLKETMLNTELGRELFAFLYTKGVYKSEAEFIEDLKNMWFGLYSRYNGAMDSSGFEHIFAGEIKGGKVSGFHNWIRFYLLEKRGELNYYSHSFNGPWSNYPDVLGLQFHWDGYYKQVGSAVIGCSPEFDLALYSLCYIARPGKYCYLSLGGKQLIIQTYTWDNSSYGNGKKYIASAYPVSM
;
A
#
# COMPACT_ATOMS: atom_id res chain seq x y z
N MET A 1 6.71 25.90 78.22
CA MET A 1 5.90 26.90 77.48
C MET A 1 6.66 27.22 76.21
N LYS A 2 6.26 26.60 75.10
CA LYS A 2 5.57 27.24 73.97
C LYS A 2 6.51 28.00 73.02
N VAL A 3 6.54 27.48 71.79
CA VAL A 3 6.87 28.13 70.50
C VAL A 3 8.34 28.23 70.11
N ALA A 4 8.78 27.30 69.27
CA ALA A 4 9.67 27.58 68.13
C ALA A 4 9.61 26.43 67.11
N ALA A 5 8.40 26.06 66.69
CA ALA A 5 8.16 25.18 65.55
C ALA A 5 8.09 26.03 64.27
N ILE A 6 9.15 26.77 63.96
CA ILE A 6 9.32 27.51 62.69
C ILE A 6 10.83 27.59 62.41
N LEU A 7 11.41 26.52 61.86
CA LEU A 7 12.66 26.51 61.05
C LEU A 7 12.96 25.12 60.46
N LEU A 8 11.91 24.36 60.12
CA LEU A 8 11.99 23.11 59.33
C LEU A 8 11.33 23.30 57.94
N LEU A 9 11.44 24.51 57.40
CA LEU A 9 11.08 24.84 56.02
C LEU A 9 12.12 25.82 55.48
N CYS A 10 13.26 25.27 55.03
CA CYS A 10 14.21 25.83 54.06
C CYS A 10 15.54 25.08 54.18
N MET A 11 15.63 23.89 53.59
CA MET A 11 16.84 23.33 52.94
C MET A 11 16.57 21.94 52.34
N ALA A 12 15.37 21.76 51.77
CA ALA A 12 15.14 20.75 50.73
C ALA A 12 15.02 21.48 49.38
N LEU A 13 16.00 22.34 49.09
CA LEU A 13 16.23 22.82 47.74
C LEU A 13 16.96 21.70 47.01
N PHE A 14 16.19 20.98 46.21
CA PHE A 14 16.59 20.20 45.05
C PHE A 14 18.06 20.39 44.65
N HIS A 15 18.97 19.58 45.18
CA HIS A 15 20.08 19.11 44.37
C HIS A 15 19.50 18.05 43.45
N GLN A 16 18.81 18.47 42.39
CA GLN A 16 18.85 17.68 41.17
C GLN A 16 20.30 17.77 40.71
N GLY A 17 21.14 16.88 41.23
CA GLY A 17 22.45 16.64 40.65
C GLY A 17 22.19 16.14 39.24
N HIS A 18 22.15 17.06 38.28
CA HIS A 18 22.13 16.69 36.89
C HIS A 18 23.35 15.81 36.66
N SER A 19 23.13 14.58 36.20
CA SER A 19 24.21 13.70 35.81
C SER A 19 25.01 14.42 34.72
N ASN A 20 26.30 14.65 34.97
CA ASN A 20 27.25 15.23 34.02
C ASN A 20 27.60 14.19 32.93
N SER A 21 26.58 13.84 32.16
CA SER A 21 26.60 12.79 31.13
C SER A 21 26.10 13.33 29.81
N CYS A 22 26.59 12.75 28.72
CA CYS A 22 26.15 13.04 27.37
C CYS A 22 24.94 12.24 26.89
N GLN A 23 24.37 11.38 27.72
CA GLN A 23 23.16 10.62 27.37
C GLN A 23 22.03 11.58 26.94
N GLY A 24 21.62 11.50 25.68
CA GLY A 24 20.57 12.35 25.10
C GLY A 24 20.95 13.83 24.92
N ARG A 25 22.24 14.19 25.07
CA ARG A 25 22.74 15.57 25.00
C ARG A 25 23.78 15.78 23.87
N CYS A 26 24.08 14.76 23.08
CA CYS A 26 25.02 14.88 21.96
C CYS A 26 24.56 15.90 20.92
N GLY A 27 25.42 16.84 20.56
CA GLY A 27 25.15 17.83 19.52
C GLY A 27 24.22 18.98 19.92
N TYR A 28 23.77 19.05 21.17
CA TYR A 28 23.04 20.20 21.70
C TYR A 28 23.97 21.42 21.88
N GLY A 29 23.38 22.62 21.85
CA GLY A 29 24.11 23.87 22.15
C GLY A 29 24.70 23.89 23.57
N ILE A 30 25.49 24.92 23.88
CA ILE A 30 26.09 25.09 25.22
C ILE A 30 24.96 25.19 26.26
N ASP A 31 25.02 24.35 27.29
CA ASP A 31 24.11 24.41 28.43
C ASP A 31 24.91 24.65 29.71
N THR A 32 24.74 25.85 30.27
CA THR A 32 25.44 26.30 31.48
C THR A 32 24.91 25.66 32.76
N SER A 33 23.81 24.88 32.67
CA SER A 33 23.26 24.12 33.78
C SER A 33 24.07 22.86 34.11
N TYR A 34 25.01 22.48 33.23
CA TYR A 34 25.89 21.33 33.40
C TYR A 34 27.35 21.79 33.50
N SER A 35 28.16 21.05 34.26
CA SER A 35 29.59 21.40 34.40
C SER A 35 30.44 20.88 33.24
N CYS A 36 29.82 20.29 32.22
CA CYS A 36 30.47 19.75 31.04
C CYS A 36 29.54 19.79 29.83
N GLN A 37 30.13 19.78 28.64
CA GLN A 37 29.46 19.94 27.36
C GLN A 37 29.55 18.66 26.50
N CYS A 38 28.59 18.49 25.62
CA CYS A 38 28.43 17.33 24.73
C CYS A 38 28.36 17.72 23.25
N ASN A 39 28.98 18.84 22.92
CA ASN A 39 29.11 19.35 21.56
C ASN A 39 30.57 19.30 21.11
N THR A 40 30.80 19.40 19.81
CA THR A 40 32.14 19.30 19.21
C THR A 40 33.10 20.41 19.67
N ALA A 41 32.57 21.56 20.12
CA ALA A 41 33.39 22.64 20.65
C ALA A 41 34.02 22.29 22.00
N CYS A 42 33.50 21.31 22.74
CA CYS A 42 34.01 20.97 24.06
C CYS A 42 35.47 20.51 24.07
N GLU A 43 35.94 19.93 22.95
CA GLU A 43 37.33 19.50 22.79
C GLU A 43 38.28 20.70 22.76
N ARG A 44 37.82 21.81 22.17
CA ARG A 44 38.59 23.05 22.08
C ARG A 44 38.66 23.76 23.43
N TYR A 45 37.57 23.73 24.20
CA TYR A 45 37.48 24.38 25.50
C TYR A 45 37.88 23.48 26.67
N ASN A 46 38.14 22.21 26.40
CA ASN A 46 38.52 21.17 27.36
C ASN A 46 37.48 21.01 28.48
N ASP A 47 36.20 21.06 28.12
CA ASP A 47 35.05 20.95 29.03
C ASP A 47 34.08 19.82 28.64
N CYS A 48 34.55 18.83 27.87
CA CYS A 48 33.74 17.66 27.50
C CYS A 48 33.32 16.83 28.72
N CYS A 49 32.11 16.30 28.71
CA CYS A 49 31.73 15.29 29.70
C CYS A 49 32.60 14.04 29.54
N SER A 50 32.82 13.31 30.64
CA SER A 50 33.71 12.15 30.64
C SER A 50 33.29 11.03 29.68
N ASP A 51 32.00 10.96 29.35
CA ASP A 51 31.38 10.02 28.43
C ASP A 51 31.15 10.59 27.01
N TYR A 52 31.64 11.80 26.71
CA TYR A 52 31.47 12.43 25.41
C TYR A 52 32.07 11.60 24.25
N TYR A 53 33.26 11.06 24.44
CA TYR A 53 33.92 10.28 23.38
C TYR A 53 33.14 9.00 23.04
N THR A 54 32.68 8.29 24.06
CA THR A 54 31.97 7.02 23.89
C THR A 54 30.54 7.23 23.42
N LEU A 55 29.80 8.17 24.02
CA LEU A 55 28.38 8.39 23.70
C LEU A 55 28.12 9.30 22.50
N CYS A 56 29.03 10.23 22.17
CA CYS A 56 28.82 11.19 21.10
C CYS A 56 29.77 11.03 19.91
N LYS A 57 31.02 10.56 20.08
CA LYS A 57 31.91 10.34 18.93
C LYS A 57 31.85 8.93 18.38
N GLU A 58 32.05 7.93 19.23
CA GLU A 58 32.06 6.54 18.79
C GLU A 58 30.68 6.08 18.34
N ALA A 59 29.63 6.39 19.12
CA ALA A 59 28.26 6.10 18.73
C ALA A 59 27.83 6.83 17.44
N ALA A 60 28.42 8.00 17.13
CA ALA A 60 28.09 8.76 15.93
C ALA A 60 28.66 8.15 14.63
N LEU A 61 29.50 7.12 14.72
CA LEU A 61 30.03 6.37 13.57
C LEU A 61 29.17 5.17 13.17
N SER A 62 28.14 4.86 13.96
CA SER A 62 27.27 3.69 13.78
C SER A 62 25.80 4.09 13.68
N CYS A 63 25.03 3.30 12.95
CA CYS A 63 23.59 3.41 12.88
C CYS A 63 22.82 2.68 13.99
N ASN A 64 23.50 2.01 14.91
CA ASN A 64 22.86 1.31 16.01
C ASN A 64 22.03 2.28 16.88
N GLY A 65 20.71 2.14 16.85
CA GLY A 65 19.77 3.03 17.55
C GLY A 65 19.59 4.43 16.92
N ARG A 66 20.07 4.66 15.69
CA ARG A 66 20.04 5.96 15.00
C ARG A 66 19.26 5.97 13.68
N CYS A 67 18.61 4.86 13.32
CA CYS A 67 17.85 4.77 12.08
C CYS A 67 16.69 5.78 12.03
N GLY A 68 16.59 6.52 10.92
CA GLY A 68 15.58 7.56 10.74
C GLY A 68 15.90 8.88 11.45
N GLU A 69 17.15 9.10 11.88
CA GLU A 69 17.55 10.35 12.53
C GLU A 69 17.35 11.60 11.65
N SER A 70 17.09 12.75 12.29
CA SER A 70 17.17 14.04 11.61
C SER A 70 18.62 14.36 11.23
N TYR A 71 18.81 15.14 10.17
CA TYR A 71 20.15 15.60 9.77
C TYR A 71 20.79 16.47 10.88
N ASN A 72 22.02 16.12 11.25
CA ASN A 72 22.86 16.87 12.18
C ASN A 72 24.28 17.06 11.61
N SER A 73 24.64 18.28 11.24
CA SER A 73 25.94 18.58 10.63
C SER A 73 27.16 18.26 11.49
N GLN A 74 26.99 17.97 12.77
CA GLN A 74 28.07 17.55 13.67
C GLN A 74 28.37 16.05 13.59
N ASN A 75 27.48 15.24 13.00
CA ASN A 75 27.72 13.81 12.83
C ASN A 75 28.65 13.55 11.64
N PRO A 76 29.64 12.65 11.78
CA PRO A 76 30.52 12.27 10.66
C PRO A 76 29.79 11.46 9.58
N CYS A 77 28.66 10.84 9.92
CA CYS A 77 27.81 10.08 9.03
C CYS A 77 26.36 10.04 9.52
N HIS A 78 25.44 9.69 8.61
CA HIS A 78 24.00 9.76 8.82
C HIS A 78 23.29 8.43 8.61
N CYS A 79 22.17 8.28 9.32
CA CYS A 79 21.35 7.08 9.32
C CYS A 79 19.91 7.32 8.88
N ASN A 80 19.72 8.28 7.97
CA ASN A 80 18.41 8.66 7.41
C ASN A 80 18.28 8.26 5.94
N SER A 81 17.05 8.24 5.44
CA SER A 81 16.72 7.79 4.08
C SER A 81 17.36 8.61 2.95
N LEU A 82 17.87 9.81 3.25
CA LEU A 82 18.53 10.68 2.29
C LEU A 82 20.05 10.54 2.30
N CYS A 83 20.65 9.78 3.22
CA CYS A 83 22.10 9.75 3.36
C CYS A 83 22.81 9.22 2.11
N SER A 84 22.18 8.31 1.36
CA SER A 84 22.74 7.77 0.12
C SER A 84 22.74 8.80 -1.01
N GLN A 85 21.76 9.70 -1.03
CA GLN A 85 21.70 10.82 -1.99
C GLN A 85 22.85 11.81 -1.76
N TYR A 86 23.19 12.06 -0.49
CA TYR A 86 24.26 12.97 -0.10
C TYR A 86 25.61 12.28 0.12
N ASN A 87 25.69 10.97 -0.13
CA ASN A 87 26.87 10.13 0.05
C ASN A 87 27.53 10.28 1.43
N ASN A 88 26.71 10.31 2.48
CA ASN A 88 27.15 10.53 3.86
C ASN A 88 26.59 9.48 4.84
N CYS A 89 26.20 8.29 4.37
CA CYS A 89 25.72 7.22 5.23
C CYS A 89 26.82 6.66 6.15
N CYS A 90 26.44 6.21 7.34
CA CYS A 90 27.37 5.41 8.16
C CYS A 90 27.67 4.07 7.47
N SER A 91 28.84 3.49 7.75
CA SER A 91 29.31 2.27 7.09
C SER A 91 28.40 1.06 7.34
N ASP A 92 27.67 1.08 8.46
CA ASP A 92 26.69 0.08 8.88
C ASP A 92 25.24 0.50 8.62
N TYR A 93 25.00 1.59 7.88
CA TYR A 93 23.65 2.04 7.53
C TYR A 93 22.88 0.97 6.77
N SER A 94 23.52 0.34 5.78
CA SER A 94 22.90 -0.72 4.99
C SER A 94 22.59 -1.97 5.82
N THR A 95 23.37 -2.25 6.86
CA THR A 95 23.21 -3.45 7.68
C THR A 95 22.34 -3.25 8.92
N LEU A 96 22.18 -2.03 9.41
CA LEU A 96 21.38 -1.74 10.62
C LEU A 96 20.08 -1.01 10.32
N CYS A 97 20.07 -0.11 9.33
CA CYS A 97 18.89 0.67 8.96
C CYS A 97 18.23 0.19 7.68
N ASN A 98 18.99 -0.41 6.76
CA ASN A 98 18.44 -1.17 5.64
C ASN A 98 18.31 -2.66 5.96
N ALA A 99 18.54 -3.11 7.20
CA ALA A 99 18.15 -4.46 7.65
C ALA A 99 16.62 -4.65 7.73
N GLY A 100 15.85 -3.56 7.79
CA GLY A 100 14.40 -3.57 7.54
C GLY A 100 14.03 -3.47 6.05
N ASP A 101 15.02 -3.25 5.19
CA ASP A 101 14.94 -3.16 3.72
C ASP A 101 15.71 -4.33 3.06
N SER A 102 15.99 -5.37 3.85
CA SER A 102 16.57 -6.65 3.43
C SER A 102 15.48 -7.67 3.08
N GLY A 103 14.35 -7.22 2.52
CA GLY A 103 13.67 -8.05 1.53
C GLY A 103 14.57 -8.02 0.31
N ALA A 104 15.10 -9.15 -0.14
CA ALA A 104 15.97 -9.20 -1.31
C ALA A 104 15.30 -8.39 -2.43
N THR A 105 15.90 -7.27 -2.85
CA THR A 105 15.25 -6.30 -3.74
C THR A 105 14.65 -7.04 -4.92
N ILE A 106 13.32 -7.07 -4.99
CA ILE A 106 12.60 -7.74 -6.07
C ILE A 106 12.91 -6.94 -7.33
N THR A 107 13.66 -7.51 -8.27
CA THR A 107 14.10 -6.85 -9.50
C THR A 107 12.97 -6.78 -10.53
N ASP A 108 13.05 -5.85 -11.48
CA ASP A 108 12.03 -5.75 -12.55
C ASP A 108 11.97 -7.03 -13.41
N ALA A 109 13.11 -7.72 -13.58
CA ALA A 109 13.16 -8.99 -14.29
C ALA A 109 12.40 -10.10 -13.54
N GLU A 110 12.55 -10.17 -12.21
CA GLU A 110 11.80 -11.10 -11.38
C GLU A 110 10.29 -10.78 -11.38
N ILE A 111 9.91 -9.50 -11.32
CA ILE A 111 8.50 -9.07 -11.42
C ILE A 111 7.88 -9.54 -12.74
N LYS A 112 8.57 -9.31 -13.86
CA LYS A 112 8.10 -9.75 -15.19
C LYS A 112 8.02 -11.27 -15.30
N SER A 113 9.01 -11.99 -14.76
CA SER A 113 9.02 -13.45 -14.79
C SER A 113 7.88 -14.04 -13.94
N LEU A 114 7.65 -13.46 -12.76
CA LEU A 114 6.57 -13.90 -11.88
C LEU A 114 5.21 -13.59 -12.49
N SER A 115 5.01 -12.41 -13.09
CA SER A 115 3.71 -12.07 -13.68
C SER A 115 3.32 -12.99 -14.83
N GLU A 116 4.28 -13.46 -15.65
CA GLU A 116 4.02 -14.50 -16.67
C GLU A 116 3.64 -15.83 -16.04
N THR A 117 4.29 -16.19 -14.92
CA THR A 117 3.98 -17.42 -14.17
C THR A 117 2.57 -17.34 -13.60
N LEU A 118 2.21 -16.24 -12.92
CA LEU A 118 0.88 -16.03 -12.37
C LEU A 118 -0.20 -16.01 -13.47
N PHE A 119 0.10 -15.46 -14.65
CA PHE A 119 -0.80 -15.49 -15.80
C PHE A 119 -1.07 -16.89 -16.35
N ALA A 120 -0.02 -17.72 -16.42
CA ALA A 120 -0.16 -19.11 -16.79
C ALA A 120 -0.96 -19.91 -15.74
N LEU A 121 -0.79 -19.58 -14.46
CA LEU A 121 -1.49 -20.21 -13.32
C LEU A 121 -2.91 -19.68 -13.08
N ASP A 122 -3.33 -18.61 -13.77
CA ASP A 122 -4.70 -18.11 -13.72
C ASP A 122 -5.66 -19.06 -14.44
N THR A 123 -5.97 -20.18 -13.80
CA THR A 123 -6.84 -21.25 -14.31
C THR A 123 -8.32 -20.91 -14.15
N ASN A 124 -8.65 -19.99 -13.23
CA ASN A 124 -10.00 -19.49 -12.99
C ASN A 124 -10.36 -18.26 -13.84
N LYS A 125 -9.51 -17.81 -14.78
CA LYS A 125 -9.90 -16.78 -15.74
C LYS A 125 -11.08 -17.19 -16.62
N ALA A 126 -11.79 -16.21 -17.15
CA ALA A 126 -12.83 -16.45 -18.14
C ALA A 126 -12.19 -16.87 -19.48
N SER A 127 -12.77 -17.88 -20.12
CA SER A 127 -12.45 -18.22 -21.51
C SER A 127 -13.25 -17.37 -22.50
N ALA A 128 -12.85 -17.39 -23.78
CA ALA A 128 -13.57 -16.71 -24.86
C ALA A 128 -15.03 -17.19 -25.06
N SER A 129 -15.37 -18.39 -24.58
CA SER A 129 -16.75 -18.88 -24.56
C SER A 129 -17.55 -18.46 -23.32
N GLU A 130 -16.87 -18.13 -22.23
CA GLU A 130 -17.51 -17.75 -20.96
C GLU A 130 -17.69 -16.23 -20.82
N LEU A 131 -16.96 -15.44 -21.60
CA LEU A 131 -17.04 -13.98 -21.59
C LEU A 131 -16.97 -13.44 -23.02
N ILE A 132 -17.98 -12.68 -23.44
CA ILE A 132 -18.02 -12.05 -24.75
C ILE A 132 -18.31 -10.56 -24.57
N LEU A 133 -17.39 -9.72 -25.05
CA LEU A 133 -17.52 -8.28 -25.02
C LEU A 133 -18.10 -7.73 -26.33
N ASP A 134 -18.74 -6.57 -26.25
CA ASP A 134 -19.09 -5.68 -27.35
C ASP A 134 -18.50 -4.28 -27.07
N PRO A 135 -17.21 -4.07 -27.40
CA PRO A 135 -16.49 -2.86 -27.00
C PRO A 135 -16.97 -1.58 -27.70
N GLN A 136 -17.71 -1.70 -28.81
CA GLN A 136 -18.34 -0.58 -29.53
C GLN A 136 -17.34 0.53 -29.92
N ALA A 137 -17.41 1.70 -29.28
CA ALA A 137 -16.67 2.88 -29.70
C ALA A 137 -15.30 3.00 -29.00
N LEU A 138 -14.23 2.99 -29.80
CA LEU A 138 -12.89 3.42 -29.39
C LEU A 138 -12.77 4.95 -29.60
N VAL A 139 -12.36 5.68 -28.56
CA VAL A 139 -12.15 7.14 -28.60
C VAL A 139 -10.69 7.49 -28.36
N ALA A 140 -10.24 8.64 -28.87
CA ALA A 140 -8.90 9.15 -28.53
C ALA A 140 -8.88 9.70 -27.09
N ASP A 141 -7.69 9.74 -26.47
CA ASP A 141 -7.52 10.29 -25.11
C ASP A 141 -8.07 11.72 -24.96
N SER A 142 -7.94 12.53 -26.02
CA SER A 142 -8.46 13.90 -26.08
C SER A 142 -9.99 13.99 -25.98
N GLN A 143 -10.70 12.89 -26.18
CA GLN A 143 -12.17 12.81 -26.17
C GLN A 143 -12.73 12.15 -24.91
N THR A 144 -11.88 11.63 -24.02
CA THR A 144 -12.30 10.92 -22.78
C THR A 144 -13.12 11.79 -21.84
N SER A 145 -13.00 13.11 -21.90
CA SER A 145 -13.75 14.05 -21.07
C SER A 145 -15.06 14.54 -21.69
N SER A 146 -15.40 14.09 -22.91
CA SER A 146 -16.56 14.57 -23.67
C SER A 146 -17.91 14.23 -23.05
N LYS A 147 -17.97 13.18 -22.21
CA LYS A 147 -19.21 12.64 -21.62
C LYS A 147 -20.29 12.28 -22.64
N SER A 148 -19.90 12.02 -23.88
CA SER A 148 -20.80 11.54 -24.92
C SER A 148 -20.96 10.04 -24.76
N ASP A 149 -22.20 9.58 -24.66
CA ASP A 149 -22.51 8.16 -24.77
C ASP A 149 -22.42 7.76 -26.25
N LEU A 150 -21.41 6.95 -26.57
CA LEU A 150 -21.13 6.46 -27.92
C LEU A 150 -21.41 4.95 -28.05
N SER A 151 -21.97 4.34 -27.00
CA SER A 151 -22.14 2.90 -26.88
C SER A 151 -23.57 2.58 -26.45
N SER A 152 -24.46 2.48 -27.43
CA SER A 152 -25.89 2.22 -27.20
C SER A 152 -26.22 0.82 -26.65
N ARG A 153 -25.24 -0.08 -26.55
CA ARG A 153 -25.40 -1.45 -26.07
C ARG A 153 -24.51 -1.69 -24.83
N PRO A 154 -24.81 -2.70 -24.00
CA PRO A 154 -23.91 -3.10 -22.92
C PRO A 154 -22.53 -3.54 -23.45
N LEU A 155 -21.47 -3.26 -22.68
CA LEU A 155 -20.13 -3.79 -22.95
C LEU A 155 -20.10 -5.31 -22.82
N TYR A 156 -20.77 -5.87 -21.81
CA TYR A 156 -20.77 -7.31 -21.55
C TYR A 156 -21.93 -7.97 -22.30
N LYS A 157 -21.66 -8.41 -23.52
CA LYS A 157 -22.65 -9.10 -24.37
C LYS A 157 -23.07 -10.45 -23.80
N PHE A 158 -22.13 -11.20 -23.21
CA PHE A 158 -22.41 -12.47 -22.56
C PHE A 158 -21.39 -12.75 -21.46
N VAL A 159 -21.87 -13.30 -20.34
CA VAL A 159 -21.07 -13.84 -19.25
C VAL A 159 -21.73 -15.15 -18.81
N ASP A 160 -20.98 -16.25 -18.80
CA ASP A 160 -21.45 -17.54 -18.27
C ASP A 160 -21.36 -17.52 -16.73
N GLU A 161 -22.39 -16.93 -16.10
CA GLU A 161 -22.46 -16.85 -14.65
C GLU A 161 -22.46 -18.22 -13.98
N ASN A 162 -23.08 -19.23 -14.60
CA ASN A 162 -23.14 -20.58 -14.02
C ASN A 162 -21.77 -21.25 -13.99
N ALA A 163 -20.93 -21.01 -15.01
CA ALA A 163 -19.57 -21.55 -15.04
C ALA A 163 -18.58 -20.74 -14.17
N LEU A 164 -18.71 -19.41 -14.16
CA LEU A 164 -17.76 -18.52 -13.49
C LEU A 164 -18.10 -18.33 -12.00
N PHE A 165 -19.35 -18.03 -11.66
CA PHE A 165 -19.71 -17.59 -10.30
C PHE A 165 -19.85 -18.74 -9.31
N THR A 166 -19.86 -19.99 -9.77
CA THR A 166 -19.74 -21.17 -8.90
C THR A 166 -18.30 -21.49 -8.53
N ARG A 167 -17.30 -20.86 -9.17
CA ARG A 167 -15.89 -21.03 -8.80
C ARG A 167 -15.67 -20.40 -7.43
N PRO A 168 -14.95 -21.05 -6.50
CA PRO A 168 -14.83 -20.59 -5.12
C PRO A 168 -14.34 -19.14 -4.98
N THR A 169 -13.38 -18.71 -5.80
CA THR A 169 -12.81 -17.35 -5.73
C THR A 169 -13.78 -16.28 -6.23
N TYR A 170 -14.60 -16.58 -7.24
CA TYR A 170 -15.67 -15.70 -7.70
C TYR A 170 -16.78 -15.61 -6.67
N ALA A 171 -17.25 -16.76 -6.16
CA ALA A 171 -18.29 -16.78 -5.12
C ALA A 171 -17.87 -15.98 -3.88
N ALA A 172 -16.63 -16.14 -3.43
CA ALA A 172 -16.09 -15.38 -2.30
C ALA A 172 -16.00 -13.87 -2.59
N LEU A 173 -15.61 -13.47 -3.81
CA LEU A 173 -15.62 -12.05 -4.20
C LEU A 173 -17.05 -11.47 -4.21
N LEU A 174 -18.03 -12.22 -4.73
CA LEU A 174 -19.41 -11.77 -4.81
C LEU A 174 -20.01 -11.50 -3.42
N ASN A 175 -19.70 -12.34 -2.43
CA ASN A 175 -20.07 -12.15 -1.03
C ASN A 175 -19.36 -10.97 -0.33
N LEU A 176 -18.37 -10.36 -0.97
CA LEU A 176 -17.78 -9.12 -0.47
C LEU A 176 -18.51 -7.88 -1.01
N PHE A 177 -19.09 -7.94 -2.21
CA PHE A 177 -19.65 -6.75 -2.85
C PHE A 177 -20.92 -6.20 -2.18
N ASP A 178 -21.63 -6.99 -1.41
CA ASP A 178 -22.79 -6.58 -0.61
C ASP A 178 -22.43 -6.00 0.76
N ASN A 179 -21.15 -6.09 1.17
CA ASN A 179 -20.70 -5.62 2.47
C ASN A 179 -20.41 -4.13 2.58
N TYR A 180 -20.06 -3.48 1.46
CA TYR A 180 -19.51 -2.13 1.46
C TYR A 180 -20.55 -1.08 1.06
N LYS A 181 -20.49 0.09 1.70
CA LYS A 181 -21.36 1.23 1.36
C LYS A 181 -20.67 2.14 0.35
N ARG A 182 -21.26 2.26 -0.84
CA ARG A 182 -20.69 3.06 -1.95
C ARG A 182 -20.40 4.56 -1.68
N ILE A 183 -20.94 5.15 -0.61
CA ILE A 183 -20.79 6.58 -0.30
C ILE A 183 -19.81 6.75 0.88
N THR A 184 -18.65 7.35 0.61
CA THR A 184 -17.66 7.71 1.64
C THR A 184 -18.19 8.77 2.63
N GLY A 185 -17.65 8.79 3.85
CA GLY A 185 -17.95 9.77 4.91
C GLY A 185 -18.85 9.24 6.04
N GLN A 186 -19.23 7.96 6.02
CA GLN A 186 -19.84 7.28 7.15
C GLN A 186 -18.90 6.21 7.67
N ALA A 187 -18.67 6.17 8.98
CA ALA A 187 -17.85 5.13 9.58
C ALA A 187 -18.45 3.74 9.27
N GLU A 188 -17.62 2.85 8.74
CA GLU A 188 -17.98 1.48 8.49
C GLU A 188 -17.63 0.61 9.70
N SER A 189 -18.50 -0.35 10.00
CA SER A 189 -18.26 -1.38 10.99
C SER A 189 -18.69 -2.71 10.39
N PHE A 190 -17.80 -3.69 10.40
CA PHE A 190 -18.08 -5.01 9.86
C PHE A 190 -18.72 -5.92 10.91
N THR A 191 -19.76 -6.66 10.52
CA THR A 191 -20.28 -7.76 11.35
C THR A 191 -19.31 -8.94 11.35
N SER A 192 -19.47 -9.87 12.29
CA SER A 192 -18.66 -11.09 12.31
C SER A 192 -18.74 -11.88 11.01
N GLN A 193 -19.91 -11.92 10.36
CA GLN A 193 -20.07 -12.56 9.06
C GLN A 193 -19.21 -11.89 7.99
N GLN A 194 -19.21 -10.55 7.94
CA GLN A 194 -18.45 -9.78 6.94
C GLN A 194 -16.94 -9.95 7.12
N LEU A 195 -16.47 -10.05 8.37
CA LEU A 195 -15.08 -10.37 8.66
C LEU A 195 -14.73 -11.80 8.20
N THR A 196 -15.64 -12.77 8.39
CA THR A 196 -15.46 -14.14 7.88
C THR A 196 -15.46 -14.18 6.35
N GLU A 197 -16.23 -13.34 5.67
CA GLU A 197 -16.22 -13.25 4.21
C GLU A 197 -14.88 -12.71 3.69
N GLN A 198 -14.28 -11.71 4.36
CA GLN A 198 -12.93 -11.22 4.04
C GLN A 198 -11.87 -12.32 4.20
N GLU A 199 -11.93 -13.09 5.29
CA GLU A 199 -11.03 -14.22 5.53
C GLU A 199 -11.21 -15.33 4.50
N THR A 200 -12.46 -15.62 4.14
CA THR A 200 -12.80 -16.62 3.13
C THR A 200 -12.24 -16.21 1.77
N PHE A 201 -12.41 -14.95 1.38
CA PHE A 201 -11.86 -14.44 0.12
C PHE A 201 -10.34 -14.58 0.04
N LEU A 202 -9.60 -14.16 1.07
CA LEU A 202 -8.15 -14.31 1.11
C LEU A 202 -7.73 -15.78 1.06
N LYS A 203 -8.42 -16.65 1.79
CA LYS A 203 -8.14 -18.09 1.76
C LYS A 203 -8.38 -18.69 0.37
N GLU A 204 -9.55 -18.46 -0.21
CA GLU A 204 -9.90 -19.02 -1.52
C GLU A 204 -8.94 -18.52 -2.60
N THR A 205 -8.60 -17.23 -2.58
CA THR A 205 -7.74 -16.61 -3.60
C THR A 205 -6.26 -16.95 -3.41
N MET A 206 -5.72 -16.85 -2.20
CA MET A 206 -4.28 -16.90 -1.96
C MET A 206 -3.77 -18.26 -1.47
N LEU A 207 -4.61 -19.06 -0.80
CA LEU A 207 -4.19 -20.35 -0.24
C LEU A 207 -4.67 -21.54 -1.07
N ASN A 208 -5.90 -21.45 -1.61
CA ASN A 208 -6.50 -22.57 -2.33
C ASN A 208 -6.13 -22.61 -3.82
N THR A 209 -5.63 -21.52 -4.41
CA THR A 209 -5.18 -21.48 -5.81
C THR A 209 -3.68 -21.74 -5.94
N GLU A 210 -3.26 -22.32 -7.07
CA GLU A 210 -1.82 -22.45 -7.39
C GLU A 210 -1.16 -21.07 -7.57
N LEU A 211 -1.87 -20.14 -8.20
CA LEU A 211 -1.44 -18.76 -8.41
C LEU A 211 -1.10 -18.05 -7.09
N GLY A 212 -2.01 -18.11 -6.12
CA GLY A 212 -1.83 -17.51 -4.80
C GLY A 212 -0.64 -18.10 -4.04
N ARG A 213 -0.52 -19.44 -4.07
CA ARG A 213 0.62 -20.14 -3.45
C ARG A 213 1.95 -19.82 -4.12
N GLU A 214 1.97 -19.61 -5.44
CA GLU A 214 3.18 -19.21 -6.16
C GLU A 214 3.62 -17.79 -5.77
N LEU A 215 2.67 -16.85 -5.66
CA LEU A 215 2.98 -15.51 -5.16
C LEU A 215 3.58 -15.57 -3.74
N PHE A 216 2.95 -16.34 -2.84
CA PHE A 216 3.49 -16.52 -1.48
C PHE A 216 4.88 -17.15 -1.52
N ALA A 217 5.08 -18.23 -2.27
CA ALA A 217 6.37 -18.91 -2.39
C ALA A 217 7.46 -17.96 -2.88
N PHE A 218 7.18 -17.15 -3.90
CA PHE A 218 8.09 -16.12 -4.37
C PHE A 218 8.43 -15.13 -3.24
N LEU A 219 7.44 -14.52 -2.60
CA LEU A 219 7.68 -13.51 -1.55
C LEU A 219 8.38 -14.09 -0.32
N TYR A 220 8.10 -15.35 0.01
CA TYR A 220 8.80 -16.11 1.04
C TYR A 220 10.29 -16.30 0.69
N THR A 221 10.60 -16.74 -0.53
CA THR A 221 12.00 -16.92 -0.97
C THR A 221 12.78 -15.61 -1.04
N LYS A 222 12.09 -14.50 -1.31
CA LYS A 222 12.66 -13.14 -1.26
C LYS A 222 12.84 -12.60 0.16
N GLY A 223 12.39 -13.34 1.17
CA GLY A 223 12.47 -12.94 2.58
C GLY A 223 11.48 -11.84 2.97
N VAL A 224 10.48 -11.56 2.13
CA VAL A 224 9.45 -10.54 2.41
C VAL A 224 8.50 -11.01 3.52
N TYR A 225 8.14 -12.30 3.51
CA TYR A 225 7.31 -12.93 4.53
C TYR A 225 8.00 -14.18 5.08
N LYS A 226 7.82 -14.45 6.37
CA LYS A 226 8.42 -15.61 7.06
C LYS A 226 7.48 -16.80 7.17
N SER A 227 6.19 -16.61 6.88
CA SER A 227 5.19 -17.66 6.93
C SER A 227 3.94 -17.29 6.12
N GLU A 228 3.16 -18.30 5.75
CA GLU A 228 1.88 -18.11 5.06
C GLU A 228 0.88 -17.34 5.92
N ALA A 229 0.90 -17.57 7.23
CA ALA A 229 0.08 -16.83 8.18
C ALA A 229 0.44 -15.33 8.21
N GLU A 230 1.72 -14.98 8.19
CA GLU A 230 2.17 -13.59 8.12
C GLU A 230 1.75 -12.93 6.80
N PHE A 231 1.88 -13.64 5.67
CA PHE A 231 1.46 -13.15 4.36
C PHE A 231 -0.04 -12.84 4.33
N ILE A 232 -0.88 -13.77 4.79
CA ILE A 232 -2.34 -13.59 4.79
C ILE A 232 -2.78 -12.49 5.76
N GLU A 233 -2.19 -12.43 6.95
CA GLU A 233 -2.48 -11.36 7.91
C GLU A 233 -2.08 -9.99 7.36
N ASP A 234 -0.95 -9.91 6.66
CA ASP A 234 -0.53 -8.67 6.02
C ASP A 234 -1.48 -8.27 4.89
N LEU A 235 -1.88 -9.20 4.02
CA LEU A 235 -2.89 -8.93 2.98
C LEU A 235 -4.22 -8.50 3.59
N LYS A 236 -4.66 -9.11 4.69
CA LYS A 236 -5.88 -8.71 5.39
C LYS A 236 -5.83 -7.26 5.83
N ASN A 237 -4.74 -6.87 6.50
CA ASN A 237 -4.58 -5.48 6.93
C ASN A 237 -4.37 -4.52 5.75
N MET A 238 -3.58 -4.90 4.75
CA MET A 238 -3.29 -4.11 3.55
C MET A 238 -4.55 -3.76 2.76
N TRP A 239 -5.41 -4.76 2.51
CA TRP A 239 -6.58 -4.64 1.64
C TRP A 239 -7.86 -4.27 2.37
N PHE A 240 -8.10 -4.82 3.55
CA PHE A 240 -9.36 -4.66 4.30
C PHE A 240 -9.24 -3.76 5.52
N GLY A 241 -8.02 -3.40 5.91
CA GLY A 241 -7.81 -2.43 6.97
C GLY A 241 -8.45 -1.09 6.60
N LEU A 242 -9.35 -0.62 7.47
CA LEU A 242 -10.04 0.64 7.26
C LEU A 242 -9.07 1.82 7.43
N TYR A 243 -9.28 2.89 6.67
CA TYR A 243 -8.63 4.18 6.85
C TYR A 243 -9.58 5.31 6.43
N SER A 244 -9.30 6.51 6.93
CA SER A 244 -10.20 7.66 6.73
C SER A 244 -9.87 8.47 5.49
N ARG A 245 -10.70 8.41 4.44
CA ARG A 245 -10.51 9.24 3.24
C ARG A 245 -11.15 10.62 3.32
N TYR A 246 -12.11 10.81 4.22
CA TYR A 246 -12.85 12.05 4.39
C TYR A 246 -13.31 12.24 5.85
N ASN A 247 -13.16 13.45 6.39
CA ASN A 247 -13.65 13.87 7.72
C ASN A 247 -13.28 12.99 8.94
N GLY A 248 -12.22 12.18 8.87
CA GLY A 248 -11.77 11.36 10.01
C GLY A 248 -12.59 10.09 10.23
N ALA A 249 -13.59 9.79 9.38
CA ALA A 249 -14.38 8.56 9.47
C ALA A 249 -13.60 7.39 8.89
N MET A 250 -13.50 6.26 9.59
CA MET A 250 -12.90 5.02 9.07
C MET A 250 -13.86 4.40 8.06
N ASP A 251 -13.77 4.85 6.81
CA ASP A 251 -14.85 4.76 5.82
C ASP A 251 -14.41 4.18 4.47
N SER A 252 -13.18 3.70 4.38
CA SER A 252 -12.63 3.17 3.14
C SER A 252 -11.57 2.11 3.40
N SER A 253 -11.45 1.18 2.47
CA SER A 253 -10.39 0.17 2.43
C SER A 253 -9.80 0.06 1.02
N GLY A 254 -8.64 -0.59 0.88
CA GLY A 254 -8.04 -0.85 -0.43
C GLY A 254 -8.96 -1.69 -1.32
N PHE A 255 -9.58 -2.72 -0.74
CA PHE A 255 -10.56 -3.56 -1.42
C PHE A 255 -11.75 -2.75 -1.92
N GLU A 256 -12.36 -1.95 -1.06
CA GLU A 256 -13.51 -1.14 -1.43
C GLU A 256 -13.17 -0.19 -2.59
N HIS A 257 -12.06 0.54 -2.48
CA HIS A 257 -11.66 1.48 -3.50
C HIS A 257 -11.40 0.79 -4.86
N ILE A 258 -10.66 -0.32 -4.86
CA ILE A 258 -10.18 -0.96 -6.09
C ILE A 258 -11.26 -1.85 -6.71
N PHE A 259 -11.86 -2.74 -5.91
CA PHE A 259 -12.81 -3.75 -6.38
C PHE A 259 -14.26 -3.27 -6.37
N ALA A 260 -14.74 -2.68 -5.26
CA ALA A 260 -16.15 -2.30 -5.14
C ALA A 260 -16.49 -0.98 -5.85
N GLY A 261 -15.53 -0.04 -5.84
CA GLY A 261 -15.67 1.34 -6.29
C GLY A 261 -16.32 2.24 -5.22
N GLU A 262 -15.86 3.48 -5.12
CA GLU A 262 -16.39 4.46 -4.17
C GLU A 262 -16.74 5.80 -4.86
N ILE A 263 -17.68 6.55 -4.29
CA ILE A 263 -17.97 7.92 -4.73
C ILE A 263 -17.38 8.89 -3.71
N LYS A 264 -16.45 9.73 -4.18
CA LYS A 264 -15.78 10.75 -3.38
C LYS A 264 -16.00 12.14 -3.98
N GLY A 265 -16.64 13.03 -3.23
CA GLY A 265 -16.88 14.42 -3.66
C GLY A 265 -17.66 14.52 -4.98
N GLY A 266 -18.62 13.62 -5.21
CA GLY A 266 -19.40 13.57 -6.44
C GLY A 266 -18.61 13.11 -7.67
N LYS A 267 -17.59 12.26 -7.48
CA LYS A 267 -16.85 11.61 -8.56
C LYS A 267 -16.63 10.14 -8.22
N VAL A 268 -16.70 9.28 -9.23
CA VAL A 268 -16.31 7.88 -9.11
C VAL A 268 -14.80 7.80 -8.89
N SER A 269 -14.38 7.33 -7.72
CA SER A 269 -13.00 7.08 -7.33
C SER A 269 -12.74 5.59 -7.25
N GLY A 270 -11.59 5.14 -7.75
CA GLY A 270 -11.30 3.71 -7.87
C GLY A 270 -12.22 3.02 -8.89
N PHE A 271 -12.78 1.85 -8.57
CA PHE A 271 -13.63 1.04 -9.46
C PHE A 271 -12.86 0.51 -10.68
N HIS A 272 -12.11 -0.57 -10.47
CA HIS A 272 -11.20 -1.17 -11.45
C HIS A 272 -11.42 -2.68 -11.68
N ASN A 273 -12.51 -3.24 -11.13
CA ASN A 273 -12.82 -4.67 -11.27
C ASN A 273 -13.94 -4.94 -12.30
N TRP A 274 -13.66 -5.85 -13.23
CA TRP A 274 -14.55 -6.17 -14.35
C TRP A 274 -15.83 -6.90 -13.91
N ILE A 275 -15.75 -7.74 -12.88
CA ILE A 275 -16.90 -8.49 -12.34
C ILE A 275 -17.89 -7.50 -11.73
N ARG A 276 -17.40 -6.55 -10.92
CA ARG A 276 -18.23 -5.47 -10.37
C ARG A 276 -18.88 -4.63 -11.46
N PHE A 277 -18.13 -4.27 -12.49
CA PHE A 277 -18.64 -3.54 -13.64
C PHE A 277 -19.80 -4.29 -14.31
N TYR A 278 -19.57 -5.56 -14.65
CA TYR A 278 -20.57 -6.42 -15.28
C TYR A 278 -21.87 -6.48 -14.48
N LEU A 279 -21.78 -6.75 -13.17
CA LEU A 279 -22.96 -6.86 -12.31
C LEU A 279 -23.77 -5.56 -12.27
N LEU A 280 -23.10 -4.40 -12.24
CA LEU A 280 -23.75 -3.10 -12.23
C LEU A 280 -24.36 -2.74 -13.59
N GLU A 281 -23.68 -3.05 -14.70
CA GLU A 281 -24.21 -2.86 -16.04
C GLU A 281 -25.45 -3.75 -16.27
N LYS A 282 -25.38 -5.03 -15.86
CA LYS A 282 -26.50 -5.98 -15.93
C LYS A 282 -27.74 -5.49 -15.16
N ARG A 283 -27.55 -4.81 -14.03
CA ARG A 283 -28.66 -4.23 -13.23
C ARG A 283 -29.15 -2.88 -13.77
N GLY A 284 -28.51 -2.32 -14.79
CA GLY A 284 -28.83 -0.98 -15.31
C GLY A 284 -28.40 0.15 -14.38
N GLU A 285 -27.52 -0.11 -13.41
CA GLU A 285 -26.98 0.87 -12.46
C GLU A 285 -25.73 1.58 -13.01
N LEU A 286 -25.09 0.99 -14.01
CA LEU A 286 -23.93 1.52 -14.71
C LEU A 286 -24.22 1.55 -16.22
N ASN A 287 -23.84 2.64 -16.88
CA ASN A 287 -23.91 2.78 -18.33
C ASN A 287 -22.49 2.94 -18.93
N TYR A 288 -22.10 2.05 -19.83
CA TYR A 288 -20.84 2.08 -20.55
C TYR A 288 -20.92 3.05 -21.74
N TYR A 289 -19.97 3.97 -21.87
CA TYR A 289 -20.02 5.03 -22.89
C TYR A 289 -19.06 4.76 -24.06
N SER A 290 -17.83 4.35 -23.76
CA SER A 290 -16.75 4.11 -24.73
C SER A 290 -15.52 3.53 -24.05
N HIS A 291 -14.51 3.16 -24.83
CA HIS A 291 -13.16 2.89 -24.33
C HIS A 291 -12.13 3.75 -25.07
N SER A 292 -11.04 4.09 -24.40
CA SER A 292 -9.90 4.82 -24.97
C SER A 292 -8.65 3.97 -25.13
N PHE A 293 -8.65 2.77 -24.55
CA PHE A 293 -7.56 1.81 -24.64
C PHE A 293 -8.12 0.40 -24.77
N ASN A 294 -7.52 -0.38 -25.66
CA ASN A 294 -7.77 -1.79 -25.84
C ASN A 294 -6.41 -2.47 -25.99
N GLY A 295 -6.09 -3.36 -25.05
CA GLY A 295 -4.77 -3.95 -24.93
C GLY A 295 -4.35 -4.77 -26.17
N PRO A 296 -3.07 -5.13 -26.27
CA PRO A 296 -2.56 -5.94 -27.37
C PRO A 296 -2.93 -7.44 -27.26
N TRP A 297 -3.75 -7.84 -26.28
CA TRP A 297 -4.15 -9.23 -26.06
C TRP A 297 -5.37 -9.58 -26.89
N SER A 298 -5.32 -10.72 -27.58
CA SER A 298 -6.42 -11.18 -28.44
C SER A 298 -7.46 -12.03 -27.70
N ASN A 299 -7.25 -12.27 -26.40
CA ASN A 299 -8.10 -13.08 -25.54
C ASN A 299 -7.89 -12.64 -24.08
N TYR A 300 -8.58 -13.27 -23.14
CA TYR A 300 -8.52 -12.91 -21.73
C TYR A 300 -7.32 -13.50 -20.97
N PRO A 301 -6.89 -12.81 -19.92
CA PRO A 301 -7.22 -11.43 -19.60
C PRO A 301 -6.78 -10.41 -20.67
N ASP A 302 -7.64 -9.42 -20.90
CA ASP A 302 -7.35 -8.23 -21.72
C ASP A 302 -7.41 -6.97 -20.83
N VAL A 303 -7.00 -5.81 -21.32
CA VAL A 303 -7.03 -4.56 -20.57
C VAL A 303 -7.76 -3.49 -21.35
N LEU A 304 -8.82 -2.94 -20.73
CA LEU A 304 -9.57 -1.82 -21.29
C LEU A 304 -9.41 -0.57 -20.44
N GLY A 305 -9.33 0.59 -21.10
CA GLY A 305 -9.49 1.91 -20.49
C GLY A 305 -10.89 2.44 -20.80
N LEU A 306 -11.75 2.55 -19.80
CA LEU A 306 -13.19 2.68 -19.94
C LEU A 306 -13.70 4.07 -19.54
N GLN A 307 -14.68 4.56 -20.28
CA GLN A 307 -15.54 5.69 -19.92
C GLN A 307 -16.92 5.14 -19.55
N PHE A 308 -17.43 5.51 -18.39
CA PHE A 308 -18.75 5.05 -17.94
C PHE A 308 -19.39 6.00 -16.95
N HIS A 309 -20.69 5.82 -16.77
CA HIS A 309 -21.49 6.57 -15.83
C HIS A 309 -22.07 5.60 -14.79
N TRP A 310 -21.89 5.92 -13.51
CA TRP A 310 -22.37 5.10 -12.40
C TRP A 310 -22.96 5.98 -11.30
N ASP A 311 -24.18 5.66 -10.87
CA ASP A 311 -24.90 6.34 -9.77
C ASP A 311 -24.93 7.88 -9.87
N GLY A 312 -25.15 8.41 -11.09
CA GLY A 312 -25.21 9.86 -11.32
C GLY A 312 -23.86 10.53 -11.64
N TYR A 313 -22.76 9.78 -11.64
CA TYR A 313 -21.42 10.31 -11.80
C TYR A 313 -20.67 9.69 -12.98
N TYR A 314 -20.06 10.56 -13.78
CA TYR A 314 -19.21 10.16 -14.89
C TYR A 314 -17.78 9.86 -14.43
N LYS A 315 -17.24 8.71 -14.85
CA LYS A 315 -15.82 8.38 -14.73
C LYS A 315 -15.14 8.57 -16.09
N GLN A 316 -14.19 9.51 -16.12
CA GLN A 316 -13.46 9.86 -17.35
C GLN A 316 -12.58 8.72 -17.85
N VAL A 317 -11.79 8.10 -16.97
CA VAL A 317 -10.99 6.92 -17.30
C VAL A 317 -10.99 6.01 -16.08
N GLY A 318 -11.48 4.79 -16.25
CA GLY A 318 -11.28 3.67 -15.34
C GLY A 318 -10.77 2.48 -16.12
N SER A 319 -9.64 1.92 -15.71
CA SER A 319 -9.03 0.78 -16.38
C SER A 319 -9.23 -0.50 -15.58
N ALA A 320 -9.33 -1.63 -16.26
CA ALA A 320 -9.55 -2.93 -15.64
C ALA A 320 -8.90 -4.05 -16.46
N VAL A 321 -8.46 -5.10 -15.78
CA VAL A 321 -8.03 -6.35 -16.41
C VAL A 321 -9.28 -7.22 -16.62
N ILE A 322 -9.79 -7.25 -17.84
CA ILE A 322 -11.06 -7.90 -18.19
C ILE A 322 -10.87 -9.41 -18.32
N GLY A 323 -11.70 -10.19 -17.64
CA GLY A 323 -11.73 -11.64 -17.75
C GLY A 323 -10.68 -12.38 -16.90
N CYS A 324 -9.84 -11.67 -16.13
CA CYS A 324 -9.00 -12.32 -15.13
C CYS A 324 -9.83 -12.88 -13.95
N SER A 325 -9.26 -13.82 -13.20
CA SER A 325 -9.87 -14.26 -11.94
C SER A 325 -9.66 -13.26 -10.79
N PRO A 326 -10.48 -13.33 -9.72
CA PRO A 326 -10.30 -12.48 -8.53
C PRO A 326 -8.91 -12.60 -7.89
N GLU A 327 -8.36 -13.81 -7.85
CA GLU A 327 -7.01 -14.07 -7.32
C GLU A 327 -5.91 -13.47 -8.18
N PHE A 328 -6.10 -13.38 -9.49
CA PHE A 328 -5.12 -12.77 -10.39
C PHE A 328 -5.03 -11.25 -10.18
N ASP A 329 -6.18 -10.55 -10.13
CA ASP A 329 -6.25 -9.13 -9.78
C ASP A 329 -5.58 -8.89 -8.41
N LEU A 330 -6.00 -9.63 -7.38
CA LEU A 330 -5.49 -9.47 -6.02
C LEU A 330 -3.98 -9.72 -5.95
N ALA A 331 -3.48 -10.77 -6.61
CA ALA A 331 -2.07 -11.14 -6.61
C ALA A 331 -1.18 -10.11 -7.32
N LEU A 332 -1.56 -9.67 -8.53
CA LEU A 332 -0.75 -8.70 -9.27
C LEU A 332 -0.70 -7.35 -8.58
N TYR A 333 -1.84 -6.86 -8.08
CA TYR A 333 -1.86 -5.60 -7.34
C TYR A 333 -1.06 -5.69 -6.03
N SER A 334 -1.15 -6.82 -5.32
CA SER A 334 -0.35 -7.05 -4.10
C SER A 334 1.14 -7.09 -4.40
N LEU A 335 1.56 -7.87 -5.41
CA LEU A 335 2.96 -7.95 -5.86
C LEU A 335 3.49 -6.55 -6.19
N CYS A 336 2.75 -5.79 -6.99
CA CYS A 336 3.18 -4.46 -7.40
C CYS A 336 3.22 -3.46 -6.24
N TYR A 337 2.28 -3.53 -5.31
CA TYR A 337 2.30 -2.66 -4.14
C TYR A 337 3.46 -3.01 -3.19
N ILE A 338 3.70 -4.30 -2.95
CA ILE A 338 4.80 -4.78 -2.11
C ILE A 338 6.16 -4.43 -2.73
N ALA A 339 6.33 -4.64 -4.04
CA ALA A 339 7.63 -4.47 -4.70
C ALA A 339 7.89 -3.01 -5.13
N ARG A 340 6.85 -2.25 -5.47
CA ARG A 340 6.94 -0.90 -6.07
C ARG A 340 5.86 0.04 -5.51
N PRO A 341 5.77 0.24 -4.18
CA PRO A 341 4.72 1.08 -3.60
C PRO A 341 4.79 2.51 -4.16
N GLY A 342 3.68 3.00 -4.70
CA GLY A 342 3.58 4.35 -5.27
C GLY A 342 4.25 4.55 -6.63
N LYS A 343 4.86 3.51 -7.22
CA LYS A 343 5.62 3.58 -8.48
C LYS A 343 4.98 2.70 -9.55
N TYR A 344 5.34 2.96 -10.81
CA TYR A 344 5.01 2.04 -11.90
C TYR A 344 5.68 0.68 -11.68
N CYS A 345 4.85 -0.35 -11.76
CA CYS A 345 5.23 -1.74 -11.71
C CYS A 345 5.09 -2.33 -13.12
N TYR A 346 6.21 -2.69 -13.73
CA TYR A 346 6.26 -3.20 -15.10
C TYR A 346 6.18 -4.73 -15.09
N LEU A 347 5.08 -5.25 -15.60
CA LEU A 347 4.78 -6.67 -15.73
C LEU A 347 4.91 -7.13 -17.18
N SER A 348 4.94 -8.44 -17.35
CA SER A 348 4.78 -9.12 -18.63
C SER A 348 3.61 -10.11 -18.54
N LEU A 349 2.73 -10.06 -19.53
CA LEU A 349 1.52 -10.85 -19.63
C LEU A 349 1.45 -11.46 -21.04
N GLY A 350 1.65 -12.77 -21.20
CA GLY A 350 1.64 -13.40 -22.51
C GLY A 350 2.67 -12.80 -23.49
N GLY A 351 3.82 -12.36 -22.97
CA GLY A 351 4.89 -11.70 -23.73
C GLY A 351 4.61 -10.23 -24.10
N LYS A 352 3.54 -9.62 -23.56
CA LYS A 352 3.20 -8.20 -23.74
C LYS A 352 3.38 -7.44 -22.43
N GLN A 353 3.80 -6.19 -22.52
CA GLN A 353 3.97 -5.37 -21.33
C GLN A 353 2.61 -4.95 -20.77
N LEU A 354 2.46 -5.12 -19.45
CA LEU A 354 1.40 -4.51 -18.65
C LEU A 354 2.05 -3.60 -17.62
N ILE A 355 1.51 -2.41 -17.39
CA ILE A 355 1.98 -1.52 -16.32
C ILE A 355 0.86 -1.41 -15.29
N ILE A 356 1.19 -1.60 -14.01
CA ILE A 356 0.28 -1.34 -12.90
C ILE A 356 0.79 -0.14 -12.11
N GLN A 357 -0.09 0.80 -11.81
CA GLN A 357 0.17 1.87 -10.84
C GLN A 357 -0.51 1.49 -9.53
N THR A 358 0.21 1.59 -8.42
CA THR A 358 -0.35 1.49 -7.06
C THR A 358 -0.17 2.80 -6.30
N TYR A 359 -1.01 3.06 -5.33
CA TYR A 359 -0.89 4.23 -4.44
C TYR A 359 -0.90 3.78 -2.99
N THR A 360 -0.12 4.48 -2.17
CA THR A 360 -0.01 4.25 -0.73
C THR A 360 -0.93 5.20 0.02
N TRP A 361 -1.61 4.70 1.05
CA TRP A 361 -2.27 5.55 2.02
C TRP A 361 -1.30 5.92 3.15
N ASP A 362 -0.81 7.17 3.14
CA ASP A 362 0.25 7.59 4.07
C ASP A 362 -0.25 8.15 5.41
N ASN A 363 -1.52 8.53 5.50
CA ASN A 363 -2.07 9.25 6.67
C ASN A 363 -2.29 8.37 7.90
N SER A 364 -2.24 7.05 7.75
CA SER A 364 -2.31 6.08 8.86
C SER A 364 -1.41 4.88 8.55
N SER A 365 -1.25 4.00 9.54
CA SER A 365 -0.50 2.75 9.41
C SER A 365 -1.15 1.64 10.21
N TYR A 366 -0.76 0.40 9.95
CA TYR A 366 -1.09 -0.78 10.76
C TYR A 366 0.17 -1.52 11.18
N GLY A 367 0.05 -2.34 12.23
CA GLY A 367 1.14 -3.15 12.76
C GLY A 367 2.42 -2.34 12.99
N ASN A 368 3.52 -2.79 12.41
CA ASN A 368 4.86 -2.21 12.55
C ASN A 368 5.10 -0.99 11.64
N GLY A 369 4.11 -0.11 11.50
CA GLY A 369 4.20 1.09 10.65
C GLY A 369 3.96 0.84 9.16
N LYS A 370 3.46 -0.33 8.78
CA LYS A 370 3.10 -0.66 7.39
C LYS A 370 1.93 0.21 6.92
N LYS A 371 1.87 0.44 5.61
CA LYS A 371 0.88 1.31 4.96
C LYS A 371 -0.15 0.50 4.19
N TYR A 372 -1.34 1.08 4.04
CA TYR A 372 -2.45 0.48 3.31
C TYR A 372 -2.33 0.76 1.81
N ILE A 373 -2.82 -0.17 0.99
CA ILE A 373 -2.98 0.10 -0.43
C ILE A 373 -4.18 1.05 -0.62
N ALA A 374 -3.93 2.20 -1.22
CA ALA A 374 -4.94 3.21 -1.48
C ALA A 374 -5.61 2.98 -2.84
N SER A 375 -4.87 2.53 -3.84
CA SER A 375 -5.41 2.29 -5.17
C SER A 375 -4.45 1.40 -5.94
N ALA A 376 -4.99 0.65 -6.90
CA ALA A 376 -4.24 -0.14 -7.85
C ALA A 376 -5.06 -0.26 -9.13
N TYR A 377 -4.42 -0.06 -10.27
CA TYR A 377 -5.08 -0.20 -11.57
C TYR A 377 -4.06 -0.39 -12.70
N PRO A 378 -4.44 -1.05 -13.81
CA PRO A 378 -3.60 -1.12 -14.98
C PRO A 378 -3.51 0.25 -15.66
N VAL A 379 -2.33 0.68 -16.08
CA VAL A 379 -2.17 1.93 -16.83
C VAL A 379 -2.64 1.70 -18.26
N SER A 380 -3.68 2.43 -18.65
CA SER A 380 -4.27 2.41 -19.99
C SER A 380 -3.88 3.68 -20.74
N MET A 381 -2.72 3.66 -21.40
CA MET A 381 -2.16 4.77 -22.19
C MET A 381 -1.55 4.25 -23.48
#